data_AF-A0A2E6QPF0-F1
#
_entry.id   AF-A0A2E6QPF0-F1
#
_cell.length_a   1.000
_cell.length_b   1.000
_cell.length_c   1.000
_cell.angle_alpha   90.00
_cell.angle_beta   90.00
_cell.angle_gamma   90.00
#
_symmetry.space_group_name_H-M   'P 1'
#
loop_
_entity.id
_entity.type
_entity.pdbx_description
1 polymer ?
#
loop_
_entity_poly.entity_id
_entity_poly.type
_entity_poly.pdbx_seq_one_letter_code
_entity_poly.pdbx_strand_id
1 'polypeptide(L)'
;MVSKDDFDKIDTNKDGVISEDEFEKGKDVLSEERGVEKEKLNWFLRLITLGDRFSFKDLMDRAKQAFVQFIVVFFGVLISFGVEQKGDDFEDREWNIENLHNLLDEMNGLKAYTEEHLMTVEYIRGEYKDLLENWESDKRSLFIWVYGPDDYGFPLKEYTNRMPFDPDRRVYETIKLDGTFRFLGTEVAKAVYDAYDGTLYQYIKINADKEEEVFTKKFNDRVDSKWIYDLDKIDFDDPQFWLKNKKYIQDDYFVKYNIFKRIELWDQTISQINEYLSLVDKSIATLQKEIKTKDEEIEIIYWVF
;
A
#
# COMPACT_ATOMS: atom_id res chain seq x y z
N MET A 1 33.81 -7.75 63.74
CA MET A 1 33.40 -8.94 64.51
C MET A 1 34.48 -9.95 64.33
N VAL A 2 35.17 -10.36 65.40
CA VAL A 2 36.20 -11.40 65.36
C VAL A 2 35.46 -12.72 65.13
N SER A 3 35.77 -13.40 64.02
CA SER A 3 35.16 -14.68 63.69
C SER A 3 35.70 -15.77 64.63
N LYS A 4 34.96 -16.87 64.81
CA LYS A 4 35.43 -17.99 65.65
C LYS A 4 36.75 -18.57 65.13
N ASP A 5 36.96 -18.52 63.82
CA ASP A 5 38.21 -18.94 63.18
C ASP A 5 39.38 -17.98 63.50
N ASP A 6 39.09 -16.70 63.75
CA ASP A 6 40.11 -15.71 64.11
C ASP A 6 40.53 -15.89 65.57
N PHE A 7 39.60 -16.30 66.44
CA PHE A 7 39.88 -16.64 67.84
C PHE A 7 40.76 -17.88 67.95
N ASP A 8 40.40 -18.97 67.25
CA ASP A 8 41.13 -20.24 67.27
C ASP A 8 42.55 -20.13 66.67
N LYS A 9 42.82 -19.11 65.85
CA LYS A 9 44.17 -18.80 65.32
C LYS A 9 45.07 -18.11 66.33
N ILE A 10 44.50 -17.36 67.27
CA ILE A 10 45.23 -16.56 68.26
C ILE A 10 45.45 -17.38 69.54
N ASP A 11 44.43 -18.13 69.95
CA ASP A 11 44.48 -19.10 71.04
C ASP A 11 45.32 -20.32 70.63
N THR A 12 46.64 -20.21 70.80
CA THR A 12 47.60 -21.19 70.29
C THR A 12 47.62 -22.44 71.18
N ASN A 13 47.35 -22.27 72.47
CA ASN A 13 47.31 -23.35 73.44
C ASN A 13 45.91 -24.03 73.56
N LYS A 14 44.88 -23.45 72.91
CA LYS A 14 43.49 -23.92 72.86
C LYS A 14 42.82 -24.02 74.22
N ASP A 15 43.18 -23.14 75.14
CA ASP A 15 42.62 -23.11 76.49
C ASP A 15 41.32 -22.30 76.59
N GLY A 16 40.90 -21.65 75.50
CA GLY A 16 39.70 -20.84 75.41
C GLY A 16 39.84 -19.43 75.97
N VAL A 17 41.05 -18.98 76.30
CA VAL A 17 41.35 -17.63 76.81
C VAL A 17 42.65 -17.08 76.24
N ILE A 18 42.57 -15.97 75.51
CA ILE A 18 43.76 -15.32 74.91
C ILE A 18 44.60 -14.66 76.02
N SER A 19 45.80 -15.19 76.26
CA SER A 19 46.79 -14.59 77.15
C SER A 19 47.39 -13.29 76.57
N GLU A 20 48.03 -12.46 77.40
CA GLU A 20 48.62 -11.19 76.95
C GLU A 20 49.70 -11.39 75.88
N ASP A 21 50.49 -12.47 75.98
CA ASP A 21 51.48 -12.88 74.99
C ASP A 21 50.84 -13.38 73.67
N GLU A 22 49.72 -14.10 73.76
CA GLU A 22 48.93 -14.52 72.59
C GLU A 22 48.20 -13.34 71.95
N PHE A 23 47.81 -12.34 72.73
CA PHE A 23 47.21 -11.10 72.22
C PHE A 23 48.24 -10.27 71.44
N GLU A 24 49.48 -10.14 71.94
CA GLU A 24 50.54 -9.45 71.20
C GLU A 24 50.89 -10.17 69.89
N LYS A 25 51.03 -11.50 69.90
CA LYS A 25 51.26 -12.28 68.68
C LYS A 25 50.04 -12.29 67.75
N GLY A 26 48.84 -12.36 68.31
CA GLY A 26 47.57 -12.34 67.59
C GLY A 26 47.30 -11.00 66.91
N LYS A 27 47.89 -9.91 67.42
CA LYS A 27 47.82 -8.59 66.80
C LYS A 27 48.46 -8.56 65.41
N ASP A 28 49.57 -9.28 65.25
CA ASP A 28 50.24 -9.45 63.95
C ASP A 28 49.43 -10.37 63.03
N VAL A 29 48.89 -11.47 63.56
CA VAL A 29 48.03 -12.43 62.82
C VAL A 29 46.74 -11.77 62.31
N LEU A 30 46.09 -10.93 63.11
CA LEU A 30 44.90 -10.16 62.71
C LEU A 30 45.24 -8.99 61.76
N SER A 31 46.50 -8.55 61.73
CA SER A 31 46.96 -7.52 60.80
C SER A 31 47.18 -8.08 59.39
N GLU A 32 47.55 -9.36 59.26
CA GLU A 32 47.72 -10.07 57.98
C GLU A 32 46.41 -10.24 57.21
N GLU A 33 45.24 -10.19 57.88
CA GLU A 33 43.94 -10.29 57.20
C GLU A 33 43.50 -9.00 56.48
N ARG A 34 44.22 -7.88 56.67
CA ARG A 34 43.86 -6.59 56.03
C ARG A 34 44.63 -6.32 54.76
N GLY A 35 44.56 -7.25 53.79
CA GLY A 35 45.04 -7.05 52.41
C GLY A 35 46.53 -6.69 52.28
N VAL A 36 47.03 -6.71 51.04
CA VAL A 36 48.44 -6.39 50.78
C VAL A 36 48.56 -4.89 50.48
N GLU A 37 49.46 -4.21 51.19
CA GLU A 37 49.74 -2.79 50.97
C GLU A 37 50.19 -2.52 49.53
N LYS A 38 49.69 -1.44 48.93
CA LYS A 38 49.90 -1.12 47.51
C LYS A 38 51.38 -1.05 47.13
N GLU A 39 52.22 -0.60 48.06
CA GLU A 39 53.68 -0.50 47.91
C GLU A 39 54.38 -1.87 47.83
N LYS A 40 53.74 -2.95 48.27
CA LYS A 40 54.29 -4.32 48.20
C LYS A 40 53.79 -5.12 47.00
N LEU A 41 52.93 -4.53 46.16
CA LEU A 41 52.35 -5.17 44.97
C LEU A 41 53.22 -4.96 43.72
N ASN A 42 53.12 -5.88 42.76
CA ASN A 42 53.71 -5.75 41.43
C ASN A 42 53.06 -4.60 40.63
N TRP A 43 53.77 -4.01 39.67
CA TRP A 43 53.38 -2.78 38.95
C TRP A 43 51.97 -2.85 38.33
N PHE A 44 51.60 -4.00 37.76
CA PHE A 44 50.27 -4.22 37.19
C PHE A 44 49.15 -4.20 38.24
N LEU A 45 49.36 -4.88 39.38
CA LEU A 45 48.40 -4.89 40.49
C LEU A 45 48.27 -3.51 41.13
N ARG A 46 49.36 -2.74 41.23
CA ARG A 46 49.31 -1.33 41.68
C ARG A 46 48.43 -0.45 40.80
N LEU A 47 48.44 -0.70 39.49
CA LEU A 47 47.66 0.06 38.49
C LEU A 47 46.15 -0.16 38.67
N ILE A 48 45.74 -1.39 38.97
CA ILE A 48 44.32 -1.78 39.11
C ILE A 48 43.81 -1.70 40.57
N THR A 49 44.68 -1.38 41.53
CA THR A 49 44.29 -1.19 42.94
C THR A 49 43.83 0.25 43.20
N LEU A 50 42.54 0.41 43.49
CA LEU A 50 41.94 1.67 43.94
C LEU A 50 41.95 1.74 45.49
N GLY A 51 42.89 2.52 46.06
CA GLY A 51 43.11 2.68 47.52
C GLY A 51 44.53 2.32 47.98
N ASP A 52 44.77 2.31 49.30
CA ASP A 52 46.09 2.07 49.92
C ASP A 52 46.44 0.58 50.07
N ARG A 53 45.44 -0.30 50.00
CA ARG A 53 45.61 -1.76 50.15
C ARG A 53 44.80 -2.52 49.10
N PHE A 54 45.37 -3.62 48.60
CA PHE A 54 44.73 -4.54 47.69
C PHE A 54 44.20 -5.76 48.42
N SER A 55 42.92 -6.03 48.23
CA SER A 55 42.25 -7.26 48.67
C SER A 55 41.67 -7.94 47.44
N PHE A 56 42.09 -9.17 47.16
CA PHE A 56 41.52 -9.96 46.07
C PHE A 56 40.03 -10.21 46.27
N LYS A 57 39.59 -10.33 47.53
CA LYS A 57 38.19 -10.46 47.91
C LYS A 57 37.40 -9.19 47.53
N ASP A 58 37.91 -8.01 47.87
CA ASP A 58 37.22 -6.74 47.57
C ASP A 58 37.18 -6.44 46.07
N LEU A 59 38.25 -6.78 45.33
CA LEU A 59 38.27 -6.66 43.88
C LEU A 59 37.25 -7.59 43.24
N MET A 60 37.20 -8.85 43.68
CA MET A 60 36.24 -9.83 43.18
C MET A 60 34.80 -9.47 43.55
N ASP A 61 34.55 -8.93 44.73
CA ASP A 61 33.20 -8.52 45.15
C ASP A 61 32.71 -7.30 44.35
N ARG A 62 33.59 -6.33 44.07
CA ARG A 62 33.27 -5.21 43.16
C ARG A 62 33.10 -5.65 41.71
N ALA A 63 33.94 -6.57 41.23
CA ALA A 63 33.82 -7.13 39.88
C ALA A 63 32.50 -7.90 39.72
N LYS A 64 32.11 -8.70 40.73
CA LYS A 64 30.80 -9.37 40.76
C LYS A 64 29.65 -8.37 40.77
N GLN A 65 29.74 -7.31 41.60
CA GLN A 65 28.71 -6.27 41.65
C GLN A 65 28.58 -5.53 40.32
N ALA A 66 29.70 -5.12 39.71
CA ALA A 66 29.72 -4.47 38.40
C ALA A 66 29.22 -5.41 37.29
N PHE A 67 29.54 -6.70 37.37
CA PHE A 67 29.06 -7.70 36.42
C PHE A 67 27.55 -7.93 36.53
N VAL A 68 27.00 -8.00 37.75
CA VAL A 68 25.55 -8.09 37.98
C VAL A 68 24.85 -6.82 37.48
N GLN A 69 25.39 -5.65 37.77
CA GLN A 69 24.85 -4.38 37.26
C GLN A 69 24.91 -4.31 35.73
N PHE A 70 26.01 -4.77 35.13
CA PHE A 70 26.14 -4.89 33.69
C PHE A 70 25.09 -5.82 33.11
N ILE A 71 24.88 -7.02 33.68
CA ILE A 71 23.83 -7.95 33.26
C ILE A 71 22.46 -7.27 33.33
N VAL A 72 22.11 -6.64 34.46
CA VAL A 72 20.80 -5.99 34.63
C VAL A 72 20.56 -4.90 33.59
N VAL A 73 21.54 -4.02 33.36
CA VAL A 73 21.44 -2.93 32.37
C VAL A 73 21.44 -3.49 30.94
N PHE A 74 22.32 -4.44 30.64
CA PHE A 74 22.44 -5.07 29.32
C PHE A 74 21.15 -5.78 28.93
N PHE A 75 20.58 -6.60 29.81
CA PHE A 75 19.29 -7.25 29.55
C PHE A 75 18.14 -6.25 29.50
N GLY A 76 18.14 -5.19 30.33
CA GLY A 76 17.13 -4.15 30.25
C GLY A 76 17.10 -3.44 28.89
N VAL A 77 18.27 -3.09 28.36
CA VAL A 77 18.41 -2.47 27.03
C VAL A 77 18.09 -3.47 25.92
N LEU A 78 18.55 -4.73 26.03
CA LEU A 78 18.29 -5.77 25.04
C LEU A 78 16.80 -6.13 24.97
N ILE A 79 16.11 -6.23 26.11
CA ILE A 79 14.65 -6.40 26.16
C ILE A 79 13.95 -5.19 25.54
N SER A 80 14.39 -3.96 25.85
CA SER A 80 13.80 -2.74 25.28
C SER A 80 13.88 -2.74 23.76
N PHE A 81 15.05 -3.04 23.18
CA PHE A 81 15.21 -3.13 21.73
C PHE A 81 14.44 -4.30 21.11
N GLY A 82 14.35 -5.44 21.81
CA GLY A 82 13.55 -6.58 21.36
C GLY A 82 12.05 -6.28 21.33
N VAL A 83 11.54 -5.54 22.31
CA VAL A 83 10.15 -5.06 22.34
C VAL A 83 9.91 -4.02 21.24
N GLU A 84 10.83 -3.08 21.04
CA GLU A 84 10.72 -2.03 20.01
C GLU A 84 10.70 -2.65 18.60
N GLN A 85 11.66 -3.52 18.29
CA GLN A 85 11.72 -4.22 17.00
C GLN A 85 10.46 -5.06 16.72
N LYS A 86 9.89 -5.69 17.77
CA LYS A 86 8.65 -6.46 17.64
C LYS A 86 7.39 -5.59 17.62
N GLY A 87 7.43 -4.40 18.22
CA GLY A 87 6.40 -3.38 18.07
C GLY A 87 6.33 -2.88 16.63
N ASP A 88 7.48 -2.53 16.05
CA ASP A 88 7.59 -2.07 14.66
C ASP A 88 7.08 -3.14 13.67
N ASP A 89 7.49 -4.41 13.83
CA ASP A 89 7.00 -5.54 13.02
C ASP A 89 5.46 -5.68 13.07
N PHE A 90 4.86 -5.41 14.24
CA PHE A 90 3.42 -5.52 14.47
C PHE A 90 2.64 -4.34 13.88
N GLU A 91 3.16 -3.11 14.03
CA GLU A 91 2.58 -1.90 13.42
C GLU A 91 2.61 -1.99 11.88
N ASP A 92 3.72 -2.46 11.30
CA ASP A 92 3.84 -2.70 9.85
C ASP A 92 2.81 -3.74 9.36
N ARG A 93 2.48 -4.75 10.18
CA ARG A 93 1.46 -5.75 9.87
C ARG A 93 0.05 -5.16 9.92
N GLU A 94 -0.30 -4.42 10.96
CA GLU A 94 -1.62 -3.79 11.09
C GLU A 94 -1.86 -2.81 9.94
N TRP A 95 -0.86 -1.99 9.62
CA TRP A 95 -0.90 -1.07 8.50
C TRP A 95 -1.05 -1.81 7.16
N ASN A 96 -0.35 -2.94 6.95
CA ASN A 96 -0.52 -3.76 5.74
C ASN A 96 -1.96 -4.32 5.60
N ILE A 97 -2.56 -4.79 6.69
CA ILE A 97 -3.95 -5.29 6.69
C ILE A 97 -4.93 -4.17 6.35
N GLU A 98 -4.78 -2.98 6.92
CA GLU A 98 -5.61 -1.82 6.61
C GLU A 98 -5.55 -1.47 5.11
N ASN A 99 -4.35 -1.48 4.52
CA ASN A 99 -4.20 -1.22 3.09
C ASN A 99 -4.85 -2.28 2.21
N LEU A 100 -4.81 -3.55 2.60
CA LEU A 100 -5.51 -4.61 1.88
C LEU A 100 -7.02 -4.37 1.88
N HIS A 101 -7.61 -3.97 3.02
CA HIS A 101 -9.02 -3.61 3.10
C HIS A 101 -9.37 -2.38 2.25
N ASN A 102 -8.58 -1.30 2.38
CA ASN A 102 -8.79 -0.08 1.60
C ASN A 102 -8.68 -0.34 0.09
N LEU A 103 -7.73 -1.18 -0.34
CA LEU A 103 -7.60 -1.61 -1.73
C LEU A 103 -8.78 -2.45 -2.19
N LEU A 104 -9.27 -3.37 -1.35
CA LEU A 104 -10.43 -4.18 -1.67
C LEU A 104 -11.66 -3.30 -1.91
N ASP A 105 -11.89 -2.31 -1.04
CA ASP A 105 -12.99 -1.36 -1.20
C ASP A 105 -12.85 -0.53 -2.48
N GLU A 106 -11.64 -0.02 -2.77
CA GLU A 106 -11.37 0.68 -4.03
C GLU A 106 -11.59 -0.21 -5.26
N MET A 107 -11.14 -1.47 -5.21
CA MET A 107 -11.33 -2.42 -6.31
C MET A 107 -12.80 -2.81 -6.54
N ASN A 108 -13.60 -2.89 -5.47
CA ASN A 108 -15.05 -3.04 -5.61
C ASN A 108 -15.67 -1.80 -6.29
N GLY A 109 -15.19 -0.60 -5.96
CA GLY A 109 -15.56 0.63 -6.64
C GLY A 109 -15.16 0.64 -8.12
N LEU A 110 -13.93 0.21 -8.43
CA LEU A 110 -13.43 0.03 -9.79
C LEU A 110 -14.33 -0.92 -10.60
N LYS A 111 -14.75 -2.05 -10.00
CA LYS A 111 -15.66 -3.00 -10.64
C LYS A 111 -17.00 -2.33 -10.95
N ALA A 112 -17.63 -1.69 -9.98
CA ALA A 112 -18.92 -1.03 -10.16
C ALA A 112 -18.86 0.06 -11.25
N TYR A 113 -17.81 0.89 -11.23
CA TYR A 113 -17.56 1.89 -12.27
C TYR A 113 -17.42 1.24 -13.65
N THR A 114 -16.68 0.12 -13.74
CA THR A 114 -16.44 -0.58 -15.00
C THR A 114 -17.72 -1.18 -15.57
N GLU A 115 -18.59 -1.74 -14.71
CA GLU A 115 -19.91 -2.23 -15.10
C GLU A 115 -20.82 -1.10 -15.60
N GLU A 116 -20.85 0.05 -14.90
CA GLU A 116 -21.60 1.23 -15.33
C GLU A 116 -21.10 1.78 -16.67
N HIS A 117 -19.77 1.82 -16.83
CA HIS A 117 -19.14 2.25 -18.07
C HIS A 117 -19.50 1.32 -19.23
N LEU A 118 -19.46 -0.01 -19.00
CA LEU A 118 -19.87 -1.01 -19.99
C LEU A 118 -21.32 -0.78 -20.43
N MET A 119 -22.25 -0.65 -19.49
CA MET A 119 -23.67 -0.40 -19.78
C MET A 119 -23.85 0.88 -20.61
N THR A 120 -23.10 1.93 -20.29
CA THR A 120 -23.18 3.21 -21.01
C THR A 120 -22.68 3.07 -22.45
N VAL A 121 -21.53 2.43 -22.65
CA VAL A 121 -20.96 2.19 -23.98
C VAL A 121 -21.88 1.30 -24.81
N GLU A 122 -22.40 0.22 -24.24
CA GLU A 122 -23.36 -0.68 -24.92
C GLU A 122 -24.64 0.06 -25.33
N TYR A 123 -25.20 0.88 -24.44
CA TYR A 123 -26.38 1.69 -24.72
C TYR A 123 -26.14 2.65 -25.89
N ILE A 124 -25.11 3.49 -25.80
CA ILE A 124 -24.80 4.48 -26.84
C ILE A 124 -24.48 3.78 -28.17
N ARG A 125 -23.68 2.73 -28.13
CA ARG A 125 -23.37 1.93 -29.32
C ARG A 125 -24.65 1.38 -29.96
N GLY A 126 -25.62 0.92 -29.15
CA GLY A 126 -26.93 0.46 -29.61
C GLY A 126 -27.69 1.55 -30.37
N GLU A 127 -27.83 2.74 -29.77
CA GLU A 127 -28.53 3.87 -30.39
C GLU A 127 -27.92 4.29 -31.74
N TYR A 128 -26.59 4.31 -31.85
CA TYR A 128 -25.93 4.61 -33.12
C TYR A 128 -26.02 3.48 -34.15
N LYS A 129 -26.05 2.23 -33.70
CA LYS A 129 -26.29 1.10 -34.60
C LYS A 129 -27.71 1.17 -35.17
N ASP A 130 -28.70 1.44 -34.34
CA ASP A 130 -30.08 1.63 -34.76
C ASP A 130 -30.20 2.80 -35.76
N LEU A 131 -29.49 3.90 -35.51
CA LEU A 131 -29.41 5.01 -36.46
C LEU A 131 -28.83 4.58 -37.82
N LEU A 132 -27.77 3.77 -37.84
CA LEU A 132 -27.18 3.29 -39.08
C LEU A 132 -28.06 2.30 -39.84
N GLU A 133 -28.71 1.37 -39.12
CA GLU A 133 -29.63 0.40 -39.71
C GLU A 133 -30.84 1.09 -40.35
N ASN A 134 -31.29 2.20 -39.74
CA ASN A 134 -32.38 3.02 -40.24
C ASN A 134 -31.91 4.19 -41.11
N TRP A 135 -30.62 4.26 -41.49
CA TRP A 135 -30.04 5.42 -42.16
C TRP A 135 -30.76 5.79 -43.46
N GLU A 136 -31.22 4.79 -44.22
CA GLU A 136 -31.92 4.99 -45.50
C GLU A 136 -33.45 5.13 -45.33
N SER A 137 -33.96 5.10 -44.09
CA SER A 137 -35.39 5.18 -43.84
C SER A 137 -35.96 6.56 -44.17
N ASP A 138 -37.25 6.59 -44.50
CA ASP A 138 -37.99 7.82 -44.71
C ASP A 138 -38.44 8.48 -43.40
N LYS A 139 -38.19 7.84 -42.24
CA LYS A 139 -38.53 8.33 -40.89
C LYS A 139 -38.16 9.81 -40.74
N ARG A 140 -39.16 10.64 -40.48
CA ARG A 140 -38.99 12.10 -40.41
C ARG A 140 -38.05 12.51 -39.26
N SER A 141 -38.13 11.82 -38.13
CA SER A 141 -37.29 12.01 -36.94
C SER A 141 -36.04 11.12 -36.92
N LEU A 142 -35.46 10.77 -38.08
CA LEU A 142 -34.29 9.87 -38.12
C LEU A 142 -33.11 10.39 -37.25
N PHE A 143 -32.83 11.69 -37.30
CA PHE A 143 -31.78 12.33 -36.52
C PHE A 143 -32.30 13.01 -35.24
N ILE A 144 -33.40 12.50 -34.69
CA ILE A 144 -34.01 13.00 -33.45
C ILE A 144 -34.42 11.79 -32.61
N TRP A 145 -33.75 11.59 -31.49
CA TRP A 145 -34.19 10.63 -30.46
C TRP A 145 -35.36 11.25 -29.71
N VAL A 146 -36.49 10.54 -29.64
CA VAL A 146 -37.74 11.02 -29.02
C VAL A 146 -38.02 10.17 -27.79
N TYR A 147 -37.85 10.74 -26.60
CA TYR A 147 -38.09 10.06 -25.33
C TYR A 147 -39.46 10.43 -24.74
N GLY A 148 -40.01 11.59 -25.12
CA GLY A 148 -41.31 12.08 -24.68
C GLY A 148 -41.83 13.27 -25.51
N PRO A 149 -42.99 13.84 -25.16
CA PRO A 149 -43.61 14.95 -25.90
C PRO A 149 -42.75 16.21 -26.04
N ASP A 150 -41.86 16.46 -25.07
CA ASP A 150 -40.93 17.58 -25.04
C ASP A 150 -39.50 17.13 -24.66
N ASP A 151 -39.22 15.83 -24.78
CA ASP A 151 -37.94 15.22 -24.40
C ASP A 151 -37.29 14.58 -25.63
N TYR A 152 -36.26 15.26 -26.12
CA TYR A 152 -35.59 14.95 -27.37
C TYR A 152 -34.07 14.97 -27.21
N GLY A 153 -33.41 13.94 -27.75
CA GLY A 153 -31.97 13.90 -27.96
C GLY A 153 -31.63 14.06 -29.44
N PHE A 154 -30.40 14.50 -29.74
CA PHE A 154 -29.94 14.65 -31.11
C PHE A 154 -28.66 13.83 -31.30
N PRO A 155 -28.71 12.66 -31.97
CA PRO A 155 -27.56 11.76 -32.09
C PRO A 155 -26.31 12.50 -32.59
N LEU A 156 -26.42 13.25 -33.68
CA LEU A 156 -25.26 13.89 -34.28
C LEU A 156 -24.77 15.14 -33.52
N LYS A 157 -25.59 15.72 -32.63
CA LYS A 157 -25.13 16.70 -31.64
C LYS A 157 -24.27 16.02 -30.58
N GLU A 158 -24.75 14.91 -30.06
CA GLU A 158 -24.07 14.14 -29.01
C GLU A 158 -22.89 13.34 -29.53
N TYR A 159 -22.73 13.24 -30.86
CA TYR A 159 -21.62 12.53 -31.49
C TYR A 159 -20.25 13.11 -31.15
N THR A 160 -20.14 14.34 -30.68
CA THR A 160 -18.83 14.86 -30.21
C THR A 160 -18.51 14.48 -28.77
N ASN A 161 -19.46 13.90 -28.03
CA ASN A 161 -19.23 13.45 -26.66
C ASN A 161 -18.32 12.23 -26.66
N ARG A 162 -17.42 12.18 -25.69
CA ARG A 162 -16.51 11.06 -25.43
C ARG A 162 -16.74 10.55 -24.02
N MET A 163 -16.44 9.28 -23.82
CA MET A 163 -16.58 8.62 -22.53
C MET A 163 -15.21 8.10 -22.09
N PRO A 164 -14.30 8.96 -21.60
CA PRO A 164 -13.01 8.49 -21.14
C PRO A 164 -13.17 7.50 -19.97
N PHE A 165 -12.35 6.45 -19.96
CA PHE A 165 -12.30 5.49 -18.86
C PHE A 165 -11.30 5.96 -17.80
N ASP A 166 -11.83 6.44 -16.66
CA ASP A 166 -11.05 7.05 -15.59
C ASP A 166 -11.64 6.73 -14.20
N PRO A 167 -11.52 5.47 -13.74
CA PRO A 167 -11.97 5.09 -12.40
C PRO A 167 -11.09 5.72 -11.30
N ASP A 168 -11.66 5.85 -10.10
CA ASP A 168 -10.90 6.23 -8.91
C ASP A 168 -9.80 5.20 -8.59
N ARG A 169 -8.65 5.70 -8.14
CA ARG A 169 -7.42 4.93 -7.88
C ARG A 169 -6.54 5.55 -6.79
N ARG A 170 -7.15 6.34 -5.91
CA ARG A 170 -6.46 7.11 -4.86
C ARG A 170 -5.69 6.23 -3.89
N VAL A 171 -6.27 5.14 -3.41
CA VAL A 171 -5.63 4.17 -2.50
C VAL A 171 -4.46 3.53 -3.21
N TYR A 172 -4.66 2.98 -4.42
CA TYR A 172 -3.59 2.39 -5.22
C TYR A 172 -2.41 3.35 -5.43
N GLU A 173 -2.67 4.59 -5.83
CA GLU A 173 -1.61 5.58 -6.04
C GLU A 173 -0.92 5.97 -4.73
N THR A 174 -1.66 6.07 -3.62
CA THR A 174 -1.10 6.41 -2.30
C THR A 174 -0.09 5.36 -1.85
N ILE A 175 -0.48 4.08 -1.85
CA ILE A 175 0.38 2.99 -1.39
C ILE A 175 1.56 2.71 -2.33
N LYS A 176 1.43 3.10 -3.60
CA LYS A 176 2.51 3.03 -4.57
C LYS A 176 3.54 4.13 -4.30
N LEU A 177 3.09 5.34 -3.97
CA LEU A 177 3.93 6.50 -3.73
C LEU A 177 4.67 6.43 -2.39
N ASP A 178 4.03 5.96 -1.32
CA ASP A 178 4.65 5.80 0.00
C ASP A 178 5.58 4.55 0.09
N GLY A 179 5.63 3.75 -0.98
CA GLY A 179 6.55 2.61 -1.13
C GLY A 179 6.08 1.34 -0.43
N THR A 180 4.85 1.32 0.03
CA THR A 180 4.30 0.27 0.87
C THR A 180 3.59 -0.83 0.09
N PHE A 181 3.34 -0.60 -1.20
CA PHE A 181 2.90 -1.59 -2.17
C PHE A 181 3.74 -2.89 -2.12
N ARG A 182 5.01 -2.79 -1.71
CA ARG A 182 5.92 -3.93 -1.50
C ARG A 182 5.45 -4.91 -0.43
N PHE A 183 4.60 -4.48 0.50
CA PHE A 183 4.13 -5.27 1.64
C PHE A 183 2.91 -6.15 1.31
N LEU A 184 2.24 -5.91 0.18
CA LEU A 184 1.07 -6.68 -0.25
C LEU A 184 1.38 -8.16 -0.58
N GLY A 185 2.66 -8.50 -0.77
CA GLY A 185 3.08 -9.81 -1.27
C GLY A 185 2.92 -9.92 -2.79
N THR A 186 3.71 -10.81 -3.41
CA THR A 186 3.88 -10.85 -4.87
C THR A 186 2.59 -11.12 -5.65
N GLU A 187 1.73 -12.01 -5.16
CA GLU A 187 0.48 -12.39 -5.85
C GLU A 187 -0.53 -11.23 -5.85
N VAL A 188 -0.77 -10.61 -4.69
CA VAL A 188 -1.67 -9.45 -4.55
C VAL A 188 -1.11 -8.25 -5.29
N ALA A 189 0.18 -7.93 -5.12
CA ALA A 189 0.81 -6.82 -5.81
C ALA A 189 0.66 -6.94 -7.33
N LYS A 190 0.83 -8.16 -7.89
CA LYS A 190 0.60 -8.38 -9.31
C LYS A 190 -0.87 -8.19 -9.69
N ALA A 191 -1.81 -8.74 -8.93
CA ALA A 191 -3.24 -8.60 -9.21
C ALA A 191 -3.70 -7.13 -9.20
N VAL A 192 -3.28 -6.35 -8.20
CA VAL A 192 -3.56 -4.91 -8.11
C VAL A 192 -2.91 -4.16 -9.26
N TYR A 193 -1.63 -4.46 -9.57
CA TYR A 193 -0.94 -3.84 -10.70
C TYR A 193 -1.66 -4.11 -12.04
N ASP A 194 -2.03 -5.36 -12.30
CA ASP A 194 -2.71 -5.75 -13.54
C ASP A 194 -4.09 -5.06 -13.66
N ALA A 195 -4.76 -4.77 -12.54
CA ALA A 195 -6.02 -4.03 -12.51
C ALA A 195 -5.85 -2.54 -12.81
N TYR A 196 -4.84 -1.85 -12.27
CA TYR A 196 -4.72 -0.38 -12.39
C TYR A 196 -3.72 0.11 -13.44
N ASP A 197 -2.68 -0.68 -13.74
CA ASP A 197 -1.58 -0.34 -14.65
C ASP A 197 -1.34 -1.43 -15.71
N GLY A 198 -2.16 -2.48 -15.73
CA GLY A 198 -2.07 -3.58 -16.69
C GLY A 198 -2.46 -3.17 -18.12
N THR A 199 -2.13 -4.06 -19.06
CA THR A 199 -2.33 -3.79 -20.50
C THR A 199 -3.80 -3.61 -20.88
N LEU A 200 -4.71 -4.41 -20.31
CA LEU A 200 -6.15 -4.29 -20.57
C LEU A 200 -6.70 -2.93 -20.14
N TYR A 201 -6.33 -2.45 -18.94
CA TYR A 201 -6.69 -1.12 -18.45
C TYR A 201 -6.21 -0.03 -19.42
N GLN A 202 -4.95 -0.10 -19.86
CA GLN A 202 -4.38 0.89 -20.78
C GLN A 202 -5.07 0.88 -22.16
N TYR A 203 -5.43 -0.30 -22.69
CA TYR A 203 -6.15 -0.39 -23.95
C TYR A 203 -7.53 0.25 -23.88
N ILE A 204 -8.30 -0.02 -22.82
CA ILE A 204 -9.62 0.60 -22.62
C ILE A 204 -9.48 2.12 -22.53
N LYS A 205 -8.52 2.60 -21.72
CA LYS A 205 -8.26 4.04 -21.57
C LYS A 205 -7.90 4.73 -22.88
N ILE A 206 -7.03 4.13 -23.69
CA ILE A 206 -6.63 4.69 -24.99
C ILE A 206 -7.81 4.69 -25.96
N ASN A 207 -8.56 3.59 -26.02
CA ASN A 207 -9.67 3.44 -26.94
C ASN A 207 -10.81 4.42 -26.63
N ALA A 208 -11.20 4.51 -25.35
CA ALA A 208 -12.30 5.34 -24.87
C ALA A 208 -12.00 6.86 -24.88
N ASP A 209 -10.73 7.26 -25.05
CA ASP A 209 -10.32 8.67 -25.07
C ASP A 209 -9.71 9.07 -26.43
N LYS A 210 -8.50 8.57 -26.74
CA LYS A 210 -7.69 9.02 -27.88
C LYS A 210 -8.20 8.48 -29.21
N GLU A 211 -8.55 7.20 -29.27
CA GLU A 211 -9.08 6.62 -30.52
C GLU A 211 -10.49 7.16 -30.81
N GLU A 212 -11.32 7.35 -29.77
CA GLU A 212 -12.61 8.03 -29.91
C GLU A 212 -12.47 9.48 -30.39
N GLU A 213 -11.46 10.22 -29.92
CA GLU A 213 -11.19 11.60 -30.35
C GLU A 213 -11.06 11.72 -31.87
N VAL A 214 -10.40 10.75 -32.52
CA VAL A 214 -10.22 10.73 -33.97
C VAL A 214 -11.56 10.81 -34.71
N PHE A 215 -12.60 10.13 -34.22
CA PHE A 215 -13.92 10.12 -34.85
C PHE A 215 -14.68 11.42 -34.62
N THR A 216 -14.61 11.96 -33.40
CA THR A 216 -15.25 13.25 -33.07
C THR A 216 -14.64 14.39 -33.88
N LYS A 217 -13.30 14.41 -34.01
CA LYS A 217 -12.58 15.40 -34.81
C LYS A 217 -12.93 15.29 -36.29
N LYS A 218 -12.95 14.08 -36.86
CA LYS A 218 -13.35 13.86 -38.26
C LYS A 218 -14.77 14.37 -38.53
N PHE A 219 -15.69 14.22 -37.58
CA PHE A 219 -17.04 14.76 -37.71
C PHE A 219 -17.05 16.30 -37.70
N ASN A 220 -16.37 16.92 -36.73
CA ASN A 220 -16.25 18.38 -36.68
C ASN A 220 -15.58 18.95 -37.94
N ASP A 221 -14.47 18.34 -38.38
CA ASP A 221 -13.79 18.71 -39.61
C ASP A 221 -14.73 18.60 -40.83
N ARG A 222 -15.63 17.61 -40.86
CA ARG A 222 -16.64 17.47 -41.92
C ARG A 222 -17.67 18.60 -41.89
N VAL A 223 -18.13 18.97 -40.70
CA VAL A 223 -19.06 20.08 -40.51
C VAL A 223 -18.40 21.38 -40.99
N ASP A 224 -17.20 21.67 -40.50
CA ASP A 224 -16.44 22.90 -40.77
C ASP A 224 -15.95 23.03 -42.21
N SER A 225 -15.71 21.91 -42.90
CA SER A 225 -15.22 21.94 -44.29
C SER A 225 -16.30 21.84 -45.34
N LYS A 226 -17.52 21.40 -44.98
CA LYS A 226 -18.59 21.17 -45.96
C LYS A 226 -19.94 21.72 -45.52
N TRP A 227 -20.45 21.30 -44.37
CA TRP A 227 -21.81 21.66 -43.97
C TRP A 227 -21.98 23.17 -43.83
N ILE A 228 -20.95 23.88 -43.34
CA ILE A 228 -21.02 25.36 -43.20
C ILE A 228 -21.18 26.09 -44.54
N TYR A 229 -20.75 25.47 -45.65
CA TYR A 229 -20.83 26.07 -46.99
C TYR A 229 -22.11 25.66 -47.72
N ASP A 230 -22.61 24.46 -47.45
CA ASP A 230 -23.77 23.88 -48.13
C ASP A 230 -25.11 24.23 -47.43
N LEU A 231 -25.10 24.51 -46.11
CA LEU A 231 -26.30 24.72 -45.31
C LEU A 231 -26.42 26.17 -44.82
N ASP A 232 -27.62 26.77 -44.92
CA ASP A 232 -27.88 28.17 -44.56
C ASP A 232 -27.55 28.52 -43.09
N LYS A 233 -27.88 27.61 -42.16
CA LYS A 233 -27.68 27.75 -40.72
C LYS A 233 -27.46 26.35 -40.14
N ILE A 234 -26.43 26.20 -39.32
CA ILE A 234 -26.20 25.01 -38.51
C ILE A 234 -26.61 25.30 -37.08
N ASP A 235 -27.55 24.51 -36.57
CA ASP A 235 -28.06 24.63 -35.21
C ASP A 235 -28.40 23.23 -34.70
N PHE A 236 -27.44 22.60 -34.00
CA PHE A 236 -27.60 21.25 -33.52
C PHE A 236 -28.60 21.12 -32.36
N ASP A 237 -29.01 22.25 -31.77
CA ASP A 237 -30.00 22.32 -30.69
C ASP A 237 -31.44 22.46 -31.20
N ASP A 238 -31.63 22.77 -32.49
CA ASP A 238 -32.95 22.98 -33.08
C ASP A 238 -33.46 21.71 -33.79
N PRO A 239 -34.59 21.10 -33.35
CA PRO A 239 -35.22 20.00 -34.07
C PRO A 239 -35.49 20.31 -35.55
N GLN A 240 -35.82 21.57 -35.89
CA GLN A 240 -36.10 21.97 -37.26
C GLN A 240 -34.88 21.90 -38.17
N PHE A 241 -33.67 22.09 -37.64
CA PHE A 241 -32.44 21.89 -38.40
C PHE A 241 -32.33 20.44 -38.90
N TRP A 242 -32.52 19.47 -38.01
CA TRP A 242 -32.47 18.04 -38.34
C TRP A 242 -33.58 17.63 -39.32
N LEU A 243 -34.78 18.17 -39.13
CA LEU A 243 -35.93 17.90 -40.02
C LEU A 243 -35.72 18.49 -41.42
N LYS A 244 -35.26 19.74 -41.53
CA LYS A 244 -35.03 20.45 -42.81
C LYS A 244 -33.91 19.79 -43.61
N ASN A 245 -32.82 19.39 -42.94
CA ASN A 245 -31.60 18.94 -43.59
C ASN A 245 -31.46 17.41 -43.64
N LYS A 246 -32.49 16.64 -43.24
CA LYS A 246 -32.46 15.17 -43.18
C LYS A 246 -31.85 14.54 -44.43
N LYS A 247 -32.36 14.90 -45.62
CA LYS A 247 -31.91 14.27 -46.88
C LYS A 247 -30.45 14.61 -47.20
N TYR A 248 -30.04 15.86 -46.97
CA TYR A 248 -28.65 16.28 -47.13
C TYR A 248 -27.71 15.47 -46.21
N ILE A 249 -28.09 15.29 -44.94
CA ILE A 249 -27.30 14.53 -43.97
C ILE A 249 -27.26 13.04 -44.36
N GLN A 250 -28.39 12.46 -44.77
CA GLN A 250 -28.46 11.07 -45.26
C GLN A 250 -27.54 10.83 -46.47
N ASP A 251 -27.45 11.82 -47.36
CA ASP A 251 -26.60 11.75 -48.56
C ASP A 251 -25.10 11.99 -48.23
N ASP A 252 -24.77 12.36 -46.98
CA ASP A 252 -23.39 12.47 -46.52
C ASP A 252 -22.81 11.12 -46.07
N TYR A 253 -22.37 10.33 -47.05
CA TYR A 253 -21.73 9.02 -46.82
C TYR A 253 -20.49 9.09 -45.92
N PHE A 254 -19.82 10.25 -45.80
CA PHE A 254 -18.70 10.38 -44.89
C PHE A 254 -19.16 10.25 -43.43
N VAL A 255 -20.25 10.95 -43.06
CA VAL A 255 -20.79 10.88 -41.70
C VAL A 255 -21.28 9.47 -41.39
N LYS A 256 -22.00 8.84 -42.32
CA LYS A 256 -22.43 7.44 -42.20
C LYS A 256 -21.24 6.50 -41.95
N TYR A 257 -20.18 6.62 -42.75
CA TYR A 257 -18.98 5.80 -42.61
C TYR A 257 -18.22 6.06 -41.30
N ASN A 258 -18.16 7.33 -40.87
CA ASN A 258 -17.51 7.70 -39.61
C ASN A 258 -18.23 7.08 -38.39
N ILE A 259 -19.57 7.11 -38.38
CA ILE A 259 -20.38 6.45 -37.35
C ILE A 259 -20.13 4.94 -37.37
N PHE A 260 -20.14 4.31 -38.55
CA PHE A 260 -19.86 2.88 -38.70
C PHE A 260 -18.50 2.49 -38.10
N LYS A 261 -17.44 3.24 -38.41
CA LYS A 261 -16.10 2.97 -37.88
C LYS A 261 -15.99 3.20 -36.37
N ARG A 262 -16.73 4.17 -35.82
CA ARG A 262 -16.77 4.38 -34.37
C ARG A 262 -17.51 3.25 -33.64
N ILE A 263 -18.57 2.71 -34.24
CA ILE A 263 -19.25 1.51 -33.68
C ILE A 263 -18.29 0.32 -33.63
N GLU A 264 -17.45 0.11 -34.65
CA GLU A 264 -16.43 -0.95 -34.60
C GLU A 264 -15.43 -0.75 -33.45
N LEU A 265 -15.04 0.50 -33.16
CA LEU A 265 -14.21 0.81 -31.99
C LEU A 265 -14.94 0.49 -30.68
N TRP A 266 -16.22 0.84 -30.56
CA TRP A 266 -17.01 0.50 -29.38
C TRP A 266 -17.18 -1.01 -29.22
N ASP A 267 -17.40 -1.76 -30.30
CA ASP A 267 -17.48 -3.23 -30.26
C ASP A 267 -16.18 -3.86 -29.73
N GLN A 268 -15.01 -3.33 -30.15
CA GLN A 268 -13.72 -3.76 -29.62
C GLN A 268 -13.56 -3.38 -28.13
N THR A 269 -13.95 -2.17 -27.77
CA THR A 269 -13.84 -1.65 -26.40
C THR A 269 -14.75 -2.43 -25.44
N ILE A 270 -15.97 -2.77 -25.85
CA ILE A 270 -16.90 -3.63 -25.09
C ILE A 270 -16.28 -5.00 -24.82
N SER A 271 -15.63 -5.62 -25.82
CA SER A 271 -14.94 -6.90 -25.62
C SER A 271 -13.81 -6.77 -24.60
N GLN A 272 -13.02 -5.71 -24.69
CA GLN A 272 -11.91 -5.44 -23.76
C GLN A 272 -12.41 -5.18 -22.34
N ILE A 273 -13.51 -4.44 -22.17
CA ILE A 273 -14.11 -4.18 -20.87
C ILE A 273 -14.59 -5.47 -20.22
N ASN A 274 -15.22 -6.38 -20.98
CA ASN A 274 -15.65 -7.69 -20.45
C ASN A 274 -14.46 -8.56 -19.99
N GLU A 275 -13.38 -8.58 -20.77
CA GLU A 275 -12.13 -9.25 -20.39
C GLU A 275 -11.51 -8.63 -19.13
N TYR A 276 -11.53 -7.29 -19.04
CA TYR A 276 -11.04 -6.55 -17.90
C TYR A 276 -11.87 -6.76 -16.64
N LEU A 277 -13.21 -6.81 -16.73
CA LEU A 277 -14.08 -7.18 -15.60
C LEU A 277 -13.72 -8.56 -15.04
N SER A 278 -13.47 -9.53 -15.92
CA SER A 278 -13.03 -10.87 -15.51
C SER A 278 -11.67 -10.86 -14.80
N LEU A 279 -10.79 -9.91 -15.15
CA LEU A 279 -9.50 -9.70 -14.48
C LEU A 279 -9.70 -9.04 -13.11
N VAL A 280 -10.55 -8.02 -13.03
CA VAL A 280 -10.88 -7.33 -11.78
C VAL A 280 -11.51 -8.29 -10.78
N ASP A 281 -12.45 -9.13 -11.20
CA ASP A 281 -13.07 -10.17 -10.36
C ASP A 281 -12.04 -11.14 -9.76
N LYS A 282 -11.10 -11.62 -10.59
CA LYS A 282 -10.02 -12.49 -10.12
C LYS A 282 -9.13 -11.77 -9.12
N SER A 283 -8.83 -10.51 -9.38
CA SER A 283 -7.97 -9.70 -8.53
C SER A 283 -8.62 -9.43 -7.17
N ILE A 284 -9.92 -9.09 -7.15
CA ILE A 284 -10.73 -8.97 -5.93
C ILE A 284 -10.70 -10.28 -5.14
N ALA A 285 -10.90 -11.43 -5.80
CA ALA A 285 -10.86 -12.73 -5.14
C ALA A 285 -9.47 -13.04 -4.53
N THR A 286 -8.39 -12.66 -5.22
CA THR A 286 -7.02 -12.75 -4.69
C THR A 286 -6.84 -11.90 -3.44
N LEU A 287 -7.32 -10.64 -3.44
CA LEU A 287 -7.26 -9.77 -2.26
C LEU A 287 -8.07 -10.33 -1.10
N GLN A 288 -9.31 -10.77 -1.35
CA GLN A 288 -10.17 -11.35 -0.32
C GLN A 288 -9.55 -12.57 0.34
N LYS A 289 -8.87 -13.42 -0.45
CA LYS A 289 -8.15 -14.58 0.07
C LYS A 289 -6.96 -14.17 0.95
N GLU A 290 -6.18 -13.16 0.53
CA GLU A 290 -5.05 -12.68 1.34
C GLU A 290 -5.53 -12.04 2.64
N ILE A 291 -6.53 -11.16 2.58
CA ILE A 291 -7.16 -10.54 3.76
C ILE A 291 -7.60 -11.61 4.74
N LYS A 292 -8.36 -12.60 4.27
CA LYS A 292 -8.81 -13.71 5.13
C LYS A 292 -7.62 -14.44 5.77
N THR A 293 -6.56 -14.70 5.02
CA THR A 293 -5.36 -15.36 5.54
C THR A 293 -4.72 -14.53 6.64
N LYS A 294 -4.63 -13.21 6.45
CA LYS A 294 -4.02 -12.27 7.40
C LYS A 294 -4.88 -12.06 8.66
N ASP A 295 -6.20 -12.00 8.51
CA ASP A 295 -7.16 -11.85 9.61
C ASP A 295 -7.23 -13.11 10.50
N GLU A 296 -7.11 -14.30 9.90
CA GLU A 296 -7.12 -15.59 10.62
C GLU A 296 -5.76 -15.93 11.25
N GLU A 297 -4.69 -15.23 10.86
CA GLU A 297 -3.34 -15.45 11.37
C GLU A 297 -3.23 -15.00 12.84
N ILE A 298 -3.12 -15.97 13.76
CA ILE A 298 -2.80 -15.72 15.16
C ILE A 298 -1.30 -15.56 15.29
N GLU A 299 -0.85 -14.31 15.40
CA GLU A 299 0.56 -14.02 15.67
C GLU A 299 0.85 -14.17 17.16
N ILE A 300 1.70 -15.14 17.49
CA ILE A 300 2.21 -15.34 18.85
C ILE A 300 3.56 -14.65 18.93
N ILE A 301 3.64 -13.55 19.67
CA ILE A 301 4.92 -12.89 19.97
C ILE A 301 5.64 -13.72 21.04
N TYR A 302 6.77 -14.34 20.69
CA TYR A 302 7.58 -15.13 21.61
C TYR A 302 9.08 -14.79 21.53
N TRP A 303 9.77 -15.08 22.62
CA TRP A 303 11.21 -14.84 22.78
C TRP A 303 12.01 -16.07 22.36
N VAL A 304 13.09 -15.89 21.60
CA VAL A 304 14.14 -16.89 21.41
C VAL A 304 15.40 -16.38 22.10
N PHE A 305 15.89 -17.15 23.08
CA PHE A 305 17.06 -16.83 23.91
C PHE A 305 18.39 -17.12 23.22
#